data_AF-A0A8F5BWB1-F1
#
_entry.id   AF-A0A8F5BWB1-F1
#
_cell.length_a   1.000
_cell.length_b   1.000
_cell.length_c   1.000
_cell.angle_alpha   90.00
_cell.angle_beta   90.00
_cell.angle_gamma   90.00
#
_symmetry.space_group_name_H-M   'P 1'
#
loop_
_entity.id
_entity.type
_entity.pdbx_description
1 polymer ?
#
loop_
_entity_poly.entity_id
_entity_poly.type
_entity_poly.pdbx_seq_one_letter_code
_entity_poly.pdbx_strand_id
1 'polypeptide(L)'
;MAFHLKKLEGLITKDSQGNYMLTEEGKRVLAIINSIEGQYNNFNIPYTTNNNPPPLIIRYADNITVTENMIIKLRNEGRKLVIKDVDTVEFKHIEPKLLSEVLELIENVNVIKCTEDLFEIVSYKSKNVGSISTNDENERKSFVDSLISLFLPKRQLKIVYNAPLQYSGNLRIHLDGGVVKIRRGDPHLLAKCIDLEDLEIQKDSINADGCYLKITYPDLNSLEISLDGGTVDVSDLKINNLSIEVDGGVVDINVVSENEVRLSLNGGKMGGKIVFIPNTNPNLSIQVDGGISNMSITIPEDMTVITNSNINGGVVTLPKSRIGKNGVLKIIASVNGGVITVNEDIHDEKKIK
;
A
#
# COMPACT_ATOMS: atom_id res chain seq x y z
N MET A 1 -21.47 15.46 -26.39
CA MET A 1 -20.13 14.91 -26.72
C MET A 1 -18.99 15.93 -26.52
N ALA A 2 -19.11 17.19 -26.94
CA ALA A 2 -18.07 18.21 -26.76
C ALA A 2 -17.67 18.50 -25.29
N PHE A 3 -18.59 18.32 -24.34
CA PHE A 3 -18.34 18.55 -22.91
C PHE A 3 -17.41 17.52 -22.26
N HIS A 4 -17.42 16.26 -22.72
CA HIS A 4 -16.53 15.21 -22.23
C HIS A 4 -15.10 15.35 -22.75
N LEU A 5 -14.94 15.88 -23.97
CA LEU A 5 -13.63 16.09 -24.59
C LEU A 5 -12.86 17.24 -23.92
N LYS A 6 -13.58 18.22 -23.36
CA LYS A 6 -13.00 19.32 -22.58
C LYS A 6 -12.36 18.84 -21.27
N LYS A 7 -12.81 17.71 -20.73
CA LYS A 7 -12.21 17.07 -19.54
C LYS A 7 -10.94 16.26 -19.85
N LEU A 8 -10.62 16.05 -21.13
CA LEU A 8 -9.41 15.39 -21.61
C LEU A 8 -8.39 16.40 -22.15
N GLU A 9 -8.59 17.69 -21.85
CA GLU A 9 -7.70 18.77 -22.25
C GLU A 9 -6.27 18.51 -21.76
N GLY A 10 -5.30 18.56 -22.68
CA GLY A 10 -3.90 18.19 -22.43
C GLY A 10 -3.56 16.71 -22.67
N LEU A 11 -4.55 15.81 -22.69
CA LEU A 11 -4.36 14.37 -22.99
C LEU A 11 -4.75 14.01 -24.43
N ILE A 12 -5.60 14.81 -25.06
CA ILE A 12 -5.97 14.67 -26.47
C ILE A 12 -5.77 16.00 -27.22
N THR A 13 -5.46 15.90 -28.51
CA THR A 13 -5.34 17.00 -29.46
C THR A 13 -6.13 16.69 -30.72
N LYS A 14 -6.41 17.69 -31.56
CA LYS A 14 -7.03 17.48 -32.88
C LYS A 14 -5.97 17.51 -33.98
N ASP A 15 -6.06 16.56 -34.90
CA ASP A 15 -5.28 16.59 -36.13
C ASP A 15 -5.84 17.62 -37.14
N SER A 16 -5.13 17.79 -38.25
CA SER A 16 -5.51 18.72 -39.33
C SER A 16 -6.81 18.34 -40.06
N GLN A 17 -7.35 17.14 -39.82
CA GLN A 17 -8.60 16.65 -40.37
C GLN A 17 -9.76 16.72 -39.36
N GLY A 18 -9.49 17.17 -38.14
CA GLY A 18 -10.47 17.33 -37.07
C GLY A 18 -10.70 16.08 -36.21
N ASN A 19 -9.90 15.02 -36.40
CA ASN A 19 -9.95 13.82 -35.56
C ASN A 19 -9.20 14.04 -34.26
N TYR A 20 -9.66 13.40 -33.18
CA TYR A 20 -8.98 13.45 -31.89
C TYR A 20 -7.88 12.38 -31.80
N MET A 21 -6.68 12.79 -31.42
CA MET A 21 -5.50 11.94 -31.17
C MET A 21 -4.99 12.15 -29.75
N LEU A 22 -4.33 11.15 -29.17
CA LEU A 22 -3.67 11.29 -27.87
C LEU A 22 -2.39 12.14 -27.98
N THR A 23 -2.17 13.02 -27.01
CA THR A 23 -0.89 13.69 -26.79
C THR A 23 0.13 12.70 -26.20
N GLU A 24 1.39 13.09 -26.05
CA GLU A 24 2.40 12.24 -25.40
C GLU A 24 2.03 11.95 -23.93
N GLU A 25 1.48 12.95 -23.24
CA GLU A 25 0.93 12.83 -21.89
C GLU A 25 -0.29 11.89 -21.88
N GLY A 26 -1.18 12.01 -22.87
CA GLY A 26 -2.31 11.09 -23.06
C GLY A 26 -1.88 9.64 -23.28
N LYS A 27 -0.82 9.41 -24.05
CA LYS A 27 -0.24 8.07 -24.27
C LYS A 27 0.37 7.51 -22.99
N ARG A 28 1.04 8.32 -22.17
CA ARG A 28 1.61 7.89 -20.87
C ARG A 28 0.51 7.51 -19.88
N VAL A 29 -0.52 8.34 -19.75
CA VAL A 29 -1.67 8.06 -18.90
C VAL A 29 -2.39 6.79 -19.36
N LEU A 30 -2.60 6.63 -20.67
CA LEU A 30 -3.20 5.43 -21.23
C LEU A 30 -2.33 4.17 -20.97
N ALA A 31 -1.00 4.27 -21.05
CA ALA A 31 -0.11 3.15 -20.73
C ALA A 31 -0.20 2.72 -19.27
N ILE A 32 -0.38 3.67 -18.34
CA ILE A 32 -0.60 3.38 -16.92
C ILE A 32 -1.96 2.68 -16.72
N ILE A 33 -3.03 3.22 -17.31
CA ILE A 33 -4.38 2.61 -17.28
C ILE A 33 -4.33 1.19 -17.86
N ASN A 34 -3.69 1.00 -19.00
CA ASN A 34 -3.56 -0.31 -19.64
C ASN A 34 -2.66 -1.27 -18.85
N SER A 35 -1.67 -0.77 -18.11
CA SER A 35 -0.86 -1.62 -17.21
C SER A 35 -1.66 -2.07 -15.98
N ILE A 36 -2.68 -1.31 -15.60
CA ILE A 36 -3.63 -1.66 -14.53
C ILE A 36 -4.70 -2.64 -15.07
N GLU A 37 -5.14 -2.48 -16.31
CA GLU A 37 -6.08 -3.38 -16.99
C GLU A 37 -5.43 -4.68 -17.51
N GLY A 38 -4.11 -4.65 -17.77
CA GLY A 38 -3.30 -5.69 -18.40
C GLY A 38 -3.07 -6.98 -17.61
N GLN A 39 -3.86 -7.26 -16.56
CA GLN A 39 -4.01 -8.63 -16.08
C GLN A 39 -4.84 -9.51 -17.05
N TYR A 40 -5.40 -8.93 -18.12
CA TYR A 40 -6.02 -9.68 -19.22
C TYR A 40 -5.56 -9.17 -20.60
N ASN A 41 -4.67 -9.96 -21.21
CA ASN A 41 -4.25 -10.02 -22.62
C ASN A 41 -3.03 -9.19 -23.10
N ASN A 42 -2.08 -9.96 -23.66
CA ASN A 42 -0.84 -9.55 -24.32
C ASN A 42 -1.07 -8.65 -25.55
N PHE A 43 -0.37 -7.51 -25.62
CA PHE A 43 0.08 -6.93 -26.89
C PHE A 43 1.41 -6.17 -26.71
N ASN A 44 2.37 -6.48 -27.58
CA ASN A 44 3.65 -5.79 -27.72
C ASN A 44 3.44 -4.42 -28.38
N ILE A 45 3.95 -3.35 -27.78
CA ILE A 45 4.22 -2.08 -28.47
C ILE A 45 5.62 -1.58 -28.04
N PRO A 46 6.50 -1.24 -29.01
CA PRO A 46 7.87 -0.86 -28.73
C PRO A 46 7.94 0.58 -28.23
N TYR A 47 8.55 0.78 -27.06
CA TYR A 47 8.90 2.11 -26.55
C TYR A 47 10.40 2.34 -26.73
N THR A 48 10.74 3.35 -27.52
CA THR A 48 12.03 4.03 -27.46
C THR A 48 11.80 5.44 -26.93
N THR A 49 12.40 5.77 -25.78
CA THR A 49 13.20 6.99 -25.52
C THR A 49 13.39 7.17 -23.99
N ASN A 50 14.64 6.98 -23.55
CA ASN A 50 15.19 7.06 -22.18
C ASN A 50 14.61 6.08 -21.15
N ASN A 51 15.26 4.91 -21.16
CA ASN A 51 14.80 3.59 -20.72
C ASN A 51 15.41 3.19 -19.37
N ASN A 52 14.94 3.75 -18.25
CA ASN A 52 15.10 3.04 -16.97
C ASN A 52 13.76 3.09 -16.23
N PRO A 53 13.03 1.97 -16.12
CA PRO A 53 11.80 1.92 -15.34
C PRO A 53 12.08 2.25 -13.87
N PRO A 54 11.09 2.81 -13.15
CA PRO A 54 11.30 3.30 -11.79
C PRO A 54 11.78 2.18 -10.86
N PRO A 55 12.66 2.50 -9.89
CA PRO A 55 13.18 1.50 -8.96
C PRO A 55 12.05 0.84 -8.18
N LEU A 56 12.23 -0.43 -7.83
CA LEU A 56 11.48 -1.05 -6.75
C LEU A 56 12.01 -0.50 -5.44
N ILE A 57 11.18 0.21 -4.68
CA ILE A 57 11.54 0.75 -3.37
C ILE A 57 10.84 -0.10 -2.30
N ILE A 58 11.63 -0.80 -1.48
CA ILE A 58 11.14 -1.53 -0.31
C ILE A 58 11.34 -0.64 0.92
N ARG A 59 10.26 -0.30 1.63
CA ARG A 59 10.33 0.49 2.87
C ARG A 59 9.48 -0.08 4.00
N TYR A 60 9.84 0.26 5.23
CA TYR A 60 9.02 0.01 6.43
C TYR A 60 8.66 -1.47 6.64
N ALA A 61 9.62 -2.35 6.32
CA ALA A 61 9.50 -3.78 6.54
C ALA A 61 10.24 -4.18 7.83
N ASP A 62 9.66 -5.11 8.59
CA ASP A 62 10.32 -5.66 9.77
C ASP A 62 11.49 -6.57 9.33
N ASN A 63 11.23 -7.52 8.43
CA ASN A 63 12.25 -8.39 7.88
C ASN A 63 11.99 -8.61 6.38
N ILE A 64 13.01 -8.51 5.55
CA ILE A 64 12.92 -8.88 4.13
C ILE A 64 14.03 -9.85 3.76
N THR A 65 13.68 -10.83 2.94
CA THR A 65 14.66 -11.70 2.29
C THR A 65 14.67 -11.38 0.81
N VAL A 66 15.81 -10.90 0.33
CA VAL A 66 16.06 -10.66 -1.08
C VAL A 66 16.65 -11.93 -1.67
N THR A 67 15.99 -12.46 -2.69
CA THR A 67 16.38 -13.71 -3.37
C THR A 67 16.92 -13.42 -4.76
N GLU A 68 17.72 -14.33 -5.29
CA GLU A 68 18.26 -14.23 -6.64
C GLU A 68 17.17 -14.08 -7.71
N ASN A 69 16.08 -14.85 -7.60
CA ASN A 69 14.94 -14.76 -8.51
C ASN A 69 14.31 -13.35 -8.54
N MET A 70 14.23 -12.68 -7.38
CA MET A 70 13.75 -11.29 -7.32
C MET A 70 14.69 -10.34 -8.07
N ILE A 71 16.00 -10.51 -7.91
CA ILE A 71 17.00 -9.68 -8.59
C ILE A 71 17.02 -9.94 -10.10
N ILE A 72 16.95 -11.21 -10.54
CA ILE A 72 16.84 -11.58 -11.96
C ILE A 72 15.61 -10.92 -12.58
N LYS A 73 14.47 -10.99 -11.91
CA LYS A 73 13.23 -10.36 -12.38
C LYS A 73 13.40 -8.85 -12.55
N LEU A 74 13.96 -8.16 -11.54
CA LEU A 74 14.22 -6.72 -11.61
C LEU A 74 15.20 -6.35 -12.73
N ARG A 75 16.26 -7.14 -12.92
CA ARG A 75 17.21 -6.94 -14.02
C ARG A 75 16.54 -7.05 -15.37
N ASN A 76 15.73 -8.09 -15.58
CA ASN A 76 14.99 -8.32 -16.83
C ASN A 76 13.97 -7.21 -17.09
N GLU A 77 13.38 -6.66 -16.03
CA GLU A 77 12.51 -5.49 -16.09
C GLU A 77 13.29 -4.18 -16.28
N GLY A 78 14.63 -4.17 -16.20
CA GLY A 78 15.45 -2.95 -16.25
C GLY A 78 15.34 -2.07 -15.00
N ARG A 79 14.79 -2.59 -13.91
CA ARG A 79 14.51 -1.85 -12.67
C ARG A 79 15.64 -1.99 -11.66
N LYS A 80 15.88 -0.92 -10.92
CA LYS A 80 16.78 -0.93 -9.76
C LYS A 80 16.05 -1.31 -8.47
N LEU A 81 16.81 -1.69 -7.45
CA LEU A 81 16.32 -1.99 -6.10
C LEU A 81 16.84 -0.94 -5.11
N VAL A 82 15.92 -0.34 -4.36
CA VAL A 82 16.21 0.56 -3.25
C VAL A 82 15.54 0.02 -1.99
N ILE A 83 16.27 -0.04 -0.89
CA ILE A 83 15.77 -0.53 0.40
C ILE A 83 15.94 0.59 1.42
N LYS A 84 14.87 1.05 2.06
CA LYS A 84 14.95 2.11 3.08
C LYS A 84 14.13 1.82 4.33
N ASP A 85 14.58 2.27 5.49
CA ASP A 85 13.77 2.24 6.72
C ASP A 85 13.26 0.82 7.04
N VAL A 86 14.13 -0.19 6.87
CA VAL A 86 13.84 -1.61 7.12
C VAL A 86 14.61 -2.05 8.36
N ASP A 87 14.02 -2.90 9.21
CA ASP A 87 14.73 -3.37 10.39
C ASP A 87 15.80 -4.41 9.99
N THR A 88 15.41 -5.55 9.39
CA THR A 88 16.38 -6.54 8.89
C THR A 88 16.24 -6.84 7.39
N VAL A 89 17.36 -6.87 6.68
CA VAL A 89 17.46 -7.29 5.28
C VAL A 89 18.39 -8.49 5.17
N GLU A 90 17.96 -9.56 4.51
CA GLU A 90 18.79 -10.73 4.26
C GLU A 90 18.93 -10.99 2.76
N PHE A 91 20.16 -10.98 2.24
CA PHE A 91 20.48 -11.37 0.87
C PHE A 91 20.92 -12.83 0.83
N LYS A 92 20.11 -13.71 0.21
CA LYS A 92 20.41 -15.15 0.13
C LYS A 92 20.76 -15.59 -1.28
N HIS A 93 21.93 -16.23 -1.41
CA HIS A 93 22.35 -16.96 -2.60
C HIS A 93 22.19 -16.13 -3.89
N ILE A 94 22.76 -14.93 -3.92
CA ILE A 94 22.67 -14.03 -5.08
C ILE A 94 24.06 -13.89 -5.68
N GLU A 95 24.21 -14.05 -7.00
CA GLU A 95 25.48 -13.76 -7.65
C GLU A 95 25.90 -12.28 -7.43
N PRO A 96 27.14 -11.99 -6.98
CA PRO A 96 27.62 -10.62 -6.70
C PRO A 96 27.43 -9.66 -7.87
N LYS A 97 27.79 -10.09 -9.09
CA LYS A 97 27.66 -9.26 -10.28
C LYS A 97 26.21 -8.86 -10.54
N LEU A 98 25.30 -9.83 -10.43
CA LEU A 98 23.86 -9.62 -10.59
C LEU A 98 23.32 -8.62 -9.56
N LEU A 99 23.71 -8.75 -8.28
CA LEU A 99 23.28 -7.81 -7.25
C LEU A 99 23.81 -6.39 -7.51
N SER A 100 25.08 -6.26 -7.91
CA SER A 100 25.71 -4.95 -8.13
C SER A 100 25.04 -4.13 -9.25
N GLU A 101 24.50 -4.81 -10.27
CA GLU A 101 23.79 -4.18 -11.37
C GLU A 101 22.42 -3.66 -10.94
N VAL A 102 21.74 -4.33 -10.01
CA VAL A 102 20.34 -4.03 -9.65
C VAL A 102 20.24 -3.20 -8.38
N LEU A 103 21.05 -3.48 -7.36
CA LEU A 103 21.02 -2.79 -6.08
C LEU A 103 21.58 -1.37 -6.19
N GLU A 104 20.71 -0.39 -5.97
CA GLU A 104 21.04 1.02 -6.09
C GLU A 104 21.38 1.66 -4.75
N LEU A 105 20.60 1.38 -3.71
CA LEU A 105 20.75 2.00 -2.39
C LEU A 105 20.14 1.15 -1.28
N ILE A 106 20.85 1.07 -0.15
CA ILE A 106 20.31 0.61 1.14
C ILE A 106 20.46 1.77 2.13
N GLU A 107 19.37 2.22 2.76
CA GLU A 107 19.38 3.38 3.63
C GLU A 107 18.60 3.13 4.93
N ASN A 108 19.10 3.59 6.08
CA ASN A 108 18.40 3.48 7.35
C ASN A 108 17.96 2.04 7.69
N VAL A 109 18.86 1.08 7.54
CA VAL A 109 18.60 -0.34 7.86
C VAL A 109 19.29 -0.74 9.16
N ASN A 110 18.59 -1.42 10.07
CA ASN A 110 19.22 -1.80 11.34
C ASN A 110 20.23 -2.94 11.16
N VAL A 111 19.82 -4.05 10.53
CA VAL A 111 20.66 -5.24 10.32
C VAL A 111 20.61 -5.68 8.86
N ILE A 112 21.77 -5.93 8.26
CA ILE A 112 21.88 -6.60 6.96
C ILE A 112 22.61 -7.93 7.14
N LYS A 113 22.03 -9.01 6.62
CA LYS A 113 22.64 -10.34 6.55
C LYS A 113 22.97 -10.65 5.11
N CYS A 114 24.21 -11.04 4.82
CA CYS A 114 24.61 -11.46 3.48
C CYS A 114 25.71 -12.54 3.54
N THR A 115 26.11 -13.07 2.39
CA THR A 115 27.31 -13.90 2.27
C THR A 115 28.56 -13.02 2.16
N GLU A 116 29.76 -13.57 2.41
CA GLU A 116 31.01 -12.80 2.38
C GLU A 116 31.28 -12.14 1.02
N ASP A 117 30.97 -12.83 -0.07
CA ASP A 117 31.11 -12.35 -1.45
C ASP A 117 30.19 -11.17 -1.81
N LEU A 118 29.12 -10.97 -1.04
CA LEU A 118 28.19 -9.84 -1.21
C LEU A 118 28.55 -8.64 -0.32
N PHE A 119 29.41 -8.82 0.67
CA PHE A 119 29.68 -7.82 1.71
C PHE A 119 30.14 -6.48 1.12
N GLU A 120 31.09 -6.49 0.18
CA GLU A 120 31.62 -5.26 -0.42
C GLU A 120 30.55 -4.47 -1.18
N ILE A 121 29.71 -5.16 -1.96
CA ILE A 121 28.64 -4.54 -2.75
C ILE A 121 27.59 -3.94 -1.82
N VAL A 122 27.14 -4.72 -0.84
CA VAL A 122 26.13 -4.29 0.14
C VAL A 122 26.65 -3.11 0.94
N SER A 123 27.88 -3.18 1.44
CA SER A 123 28.52 -2.12 2.22
C SER A 123 28.67 -0.83 1.41
N TYR A 124 29.14 -0.93 0.16
CA TYR A 124 29.31 0.23 -0.72
C TYR A 124 27.97 0.95 -1.04
N LYS A 125 26.88 0.19 -1.12
CA LYS A 125 25.54 0.72 -1.40
C LYS A 125 24.77 1.15 -0.15
N SER A 126 25.35 1.00 1.04
CA SER A 126 24.70 1.22 2.32
C SER A 126 24.92 2.64 2.88
N LYS A 127 23.88 3.21 3.47
CA LYS A 127 23.90 4.49 4.20
C LYS A 127 23.12 4.34 5.51
N ASN A 128 23.66 4.82 6.62
CA ASN A 128 23.00 4.72 7.95
C ASN A 128 22.55 3.29 8.29
N VAL A 129 23.46 2.32 8.16
CA VAL A 129 23.18 0.92 8.50
C VAL A 129 23.75 0.60 9.88
N GLY A 130 22.99 -0.09 10.73
CA GLY A 130 23.39 -0.45 12.09
C GLY A 130 24.50 -1.50 12.12
N SER A 131 24.28 -2.65 11.47
CA SER A 131 25.29 -3.71 11.32
C SER A 131 25.11 -4.49 10.02
N ILE A 132 26.22 -4.92 9.41
CA ILE A 132 26.26 -5.87 8.30
C ILE A 132 26.95 -7.14 8.79
N SER A 133 26.24 -8.26 8.84
CA SER A 133 26.75 -9.56 9.30
C SER A 133 26.82 -10.55 8.15
N THR A 134 27.91 -11.33 8.08
CA THR A 134 28.04 -12.45 7.15
C THR A 134 27.55 -13.74 7.79
N ASN A 135 26.75 -14.54 7.07
CA ASN A 135 26.13 -15.77 7.60
C ASN A 135 27.10 -16.97 7.69
N ASP A 136 28.39 -16.78 7.44
CA ASP A 136 29.37 -17.86 7.58
C ASP A 136 29.82 -17.97 9.05
N GLU A 137 29.35 -19.05 9.70
CA GLU A 137 29.83 -19.53 10.99
C GLU A 137 31.32 -19.91 10.88
N ASN A 138 32.21 -18.93 10.98
CA ASN A 138 33.54 -19.12 11.52
C ASN A 138 34.06 -17.80 12.07
N GLU A 139 34.47 -17.84 13.33
CA GLU A 139 35.09 -16.75 14.07
C GLU A 139 36.18 -16.04 13.26
N ARG A 140 35.87 -14.86 12.73
CA ARG A 140 36.85 -13.80 12.54
C ARG A 140 36.31 -12.51 13.14
N LYS A 141 36.68 -12.29 14.40
CA LYS A 141 36.90 -10.93 14.92
C LYS A 141 37.90 -10.23 13.99
N SER A 142 37.44 -9.33 13.14
CA SER A 142 38.30 -8.37 12.44
C SER A 142 37.46 -7.14 12.06
N PHE A 143 37.46 -6.11 12.91
CA PHE A 143 38.25 -4.89 12.67
C PHE A 143 37.93 -4.18 11.35
N VAL A 144 36.68 -3.75 11.18
CA VAL A 144 36.36 -2.50 10.47
C VAL A 144 35.16 -1.80 11.14
N ASP A 145 35.25 -1.60 12.45
CA ASP A 145 34.52 -0.49 13.06
C ASP A 145 35.26 0.80 12.67
N SER A 146 34.50 1.80 12.24
CA SER A 146 34.91 3.16 11.89
C SER A 146 35.45 3.34 10.47
N LEU A 147 34.62 3.93 9.58
CA LEU A 147 35.00 5.16 8.85
C LEU A 147 33.92 5.79 7.92
N ILE A 148 32.62 5.49 8.03
CA ILE A 148 31.60 6.29 7.32
C ILE A 148 30.39 6.60 8.21
N SER A 149 30.47 7.69 8.96
CA SER A 149 29.36 8.63 9.27
C SER A 149 29.78 9.65 10.35
N LEU A 150 30.80 10.46 10.05
CA LEU A 150 31.02 11.69 10.80
C LEU A 150 30.21 12.82 10.13
N PHE A 151 29.28 13.40 10.90
CA PHE A 151 28.56 14.65 10.61
C PHE A 151 27.45 14.68 9.55
N LEU A 152 26.49 13.76 9.64
CA LEU A 152 25.11 14.02 9.19
C LEU A 152 24.14 13.55 10.28
N PRO A 153 23.08 14.32 10.61
CA PRO A 153 22.08 13.89 11.58
C PRO A 153 21.44 12.58 11.12
N LYS A 154 21.56 11.52 11.94
CA LYS A 154 20.98 10.20 11.68
C LYS A 154 19.45 10.32 11.67
N ARG A 155 18.83 10.43 10.48
CA ARG A 155 17.39 10.29 10.29
C ARG A 155 16.99 8.82 10.22
N GLN A 156 17.30 8.07 11.27
CA GLN A 156 16.88 6.69 11.41
C GLN A 156 15.67 6.66 12.35
N LEU A 157 14.64 5.91 11.99
CA LEU A 157 13.50 5.67 12.88
C LEU A 157 13.98 4.95 14.13
N LYS A 158 13.62 5.47 15.31
CA LYS A 158 13.93 4.91 16.62
C LYS A 158 12.63 4.53 17.30
N ILE A 159 12.67 3.49 18.13
CA ILE A 159 11.51 3.14 18.97
C ILE A 159 11.27 4.28 19.95
N VAL A 160 10.14 4.96 19.79
CA VAL A 160 9.71 6.06 20.66
C VAL A 160 8.59 5.62 21.61
N TYR A 161 7.85 4.57 21.24
CA TYR A 161 6.83 3.96 22.08
C TYR A 161 6.76 2.45 21.84
N ASN A 162 6.66 1.69 22.92
CA ASN A 162 6.50 0.24 22.89
C ASN A 162 5.79 -0.21 24.17
N ALA A 163 4.46 -0.09 24.20
CA ALA A 163 3.68 -0.40 25.37
C ALA A 163 2.21 -0.73 25.03
N PRO A 164 1.47 -1.33 25.97
CA PRO A 164 0.04 -1.57 25.80
C PRO A 164 -0.74 -0.29 25.53
N LEU A 165 -1.83 -0.42 24.77
CA LEU A 165 -2.81 0.66 24.57
C LEU A 165 -3.99 0.48 25.52
N GLN A 166 -4.65 1.58 25.88
CA GLN A 166 -5.92 1.49 26.57
C GLN A 166 -7.01 1.00 25.60
N TYR A 167 -7.70 -0.08 25.97
CA TYR A 167 -8.84 -0.55 25.18
C TYR A 167 -10.06 0.37 25.39
N SER A 168 -10.63 0.86 24.29
CA SER A 168 -11.85 1.67 24.33
C SER A 168 -12.95 1.18 23.38
N GLY A 169 -12.65 0.17 22.55
CA GLY A 169 -13.52 -0.28 21.44
C GLY A 169 -13.53 0.68 20.24
N ASN A 170 -12.95 1.87 20.37
CA ASN A 170 -12.80 2.84 19.30
C ASN A 170 -11.33 3.22 19.14
N LEU A 171 -10.89 3.45 17.91
CA LEU A 171 -9.54 3.89 17.60
C LEU A 171 -9.57 4.89 16.45
N ARG A 172 -8.96 6.05 16.66
CA ARG A 172 -8.72 7.06 15.63
C ARG A 172 -7.23 7.20 15.37
N ILE A 173 -6.86 7.29 14.11
CA ILE A 173 -5.46 7.42 13.71
C ILE A 173 -5.36 8.53 12.67
N HIS A 174 -4.55 9.54 12.98
CA HIS A 174 -4.18 10.58 12.02
C HIS A 174 -2.71 10.39 11.68
N LEU A 175 -2.41 10.25 10.40
CA LEU A 175 -1.08 9.97 9.90
C LEU A 175 -0.72 10.96 8.79
N ASP A 176 0.33 11.76 9.00
CA ASP A 176 0.95 12.61 7.99
C ASP A 176 2.23 11.90 7.51
N GLY A 177 2.14 11.18 6.39
CA GLY A 177 3.20 10.32 5.90
C GLY A 177 3.53 9.12 6.81
N GLY A 178 4.46 8.27 6.39
CA GLY A 178 4.83 7.08 7.17
C GLY A 178 3.93 5.88 6.90
N VAL A 179 3.83 4.96 7.87
CA VAL A 179 3.14 3.68 7.72
C VAL A 179 2.44 3.25 9.00
N VAL A 180 1.20 2.81 8.88
CA VAL A 180 0.46 2.14 9.95
C VAL A 180 0.05 0.73 9.53
N LYS A 181 0.37 -0.24 10.39
CA LYS A 181 -0.06 -1.64 10.27
C LYS A 181 -0.90 -2.00 11.48
N ILE A 182 -2.13 -2.43 11.25
CA ILE A 182 -3.06 -2.83 12.30
C ILE A 182 -3.44 -4.29 12.10
N ARG A 183 -3.35 -5.08 13.17
CA ARG A 183 -3.71 -6.50 13.19
C ARG A 183 -4.48 -6.84 14.47
N ARG A 184 -5.24 -7.95 14.43
CA ARG A 184 -5.89 -8.47 15.63
C ARG A 184 -4.87 -8.92 16.67
N GLY A 185 -5.09 -8.55 17.92
CA GLY A 185 -4.29 -9.01 19.07
C GLY A 185 -4.57 -8.21 20.33
N ASP A 186 -3.76 -8.41 21.36
CA ASP A 186 -3.86 -7.60 22.58
C ASP A 186 -3.52 -6.13 22.29
N PRO A 187 -4.24 -5.15 22.88
CA PRO A 187 -4.02 -3.72 22.63
C PRO A 187 -2.57 -3.32 22.91
N HIS A 188 -1.81 -3.01 21.86
CA HIS A 188 -0.40 -2.66 21.98
C HIS A 188 0.06 -1.86 20.77
N LEU A 189 0.95 -0.88 21.02
CA LEU A 189 1.55 -0.06 19.97
C LEU A 189 3.07 -0.15 20.06
N LEU A 190 3.69 -0.48 18.93
CA LEU A 190 5.08 -0.22 18.66
C LEU A 190 5.15 0.94 17.67
N ALA A 191 5.72 2.07 18.08
CA ALA A 191 5.94 3.22 17.22
C ALA A 191 7.44 3.48 17.04
N LYS A 192 7.85 3.61 15.78
CA LYS A 192 9.20 4.06 15.42
C LYS A 192 9.09 5.40 14.69
N CYS A 193 9.68 6.45 15.23
CA CYS A 193 9.64 7.81 14.66
C CYS A 193 11.06 8.40 14.61
N ILE A 194 11.24 9.53 13.94
CA ILE A 194 12.55 10.21 13.94
C ILE A 194 12.75 10.87 15.30
N ASP A 195 11.73 11.60 15.75
CA ASP A 195 11.68 12.32 17.01
C ASP A 195 10.48 11.89 17.87
N LEU A 196 10.56 12.13 19.18
CA LEU A 196 9.49 11.80 20.13
C LEU A 196 8.24 12.67 19.93
N GLU A 197 8.44 13.89 19.42
CA GLU A 197 7.37 14.88 19.18
C GLU A 197 6.49 14.51 17.98
N ASP A 198 7.00 13.64 17.09
CA ASP A 198 6.28 13.13 15.93
C ASP A 198 5.14 12.15 16.31
N LEU A 199 4.98 11.83 17.60
CA LEU A 199 3.97 10.88 18.09
C LEU A 199 3.20 11.43 19.28
N GLU A 200 1.89 11.52 19.13
CA GLU A 200 0.95 11.83 20.20
C GLU A 200 -0.03 10.66 20.40
N ILE A 201 -0.13 10.18 21.65
CA ILE A 201 -1.04 9.09 22.01
C ILE A 201 -2.01 9.60 23.08
N GLN A 202 -3.29 9.52 22.75
CA GLN A 202 -4.40 9.74 23.67
C GLN A 202 -5.20 8.44 23.84
N LYS A 203 -6.22 8.47 24.70
CA LYS A 203 -7.01 7.27 25.05
C LYS A 203 -7.57 6.51 23.85
N ASP A 204 -8.04 7.22 22.83
CA ASP A 204 -8.69 6.67 21.64
C ASP A 204 -8.14 7.24 20.33
N SER A 205 -7.03 7.98 20.39
CA SER A 205 -6.45 8.66 19.24
C SER A 205 -4.93 8.51 19.21
N ILE A 206 -4.39 8.27 18.03
CA ILE A 206 -2.94 8.27 17.75
C ILE A 206 -2.70 9.25 16.61
N ASN A 207 -1.89 10.27 16.84
CA ASN A 207 -1.44 11.18 15.80
C ASN A 207 0.05 10.93 15.55
N ALA A 208 0.45 10.82 14.28
CA ALA A 208 1.83 10.55 13.94
C ALA A 208 2.27 11.25 12.64
N ASP A 209 3.51 11.71 12.60
CA ASP A 209 4.17 12.29 11.41
C ASP A 209 5.36 11.42 11.00
N GLY A 210 5.33 10.86 9.79
CA GLY A 210 6.43 10.10 9.21
C GLY A 210 6.80 8.82 9.97
N CYS A 211 5.99 8.40 10.94
CA CYS A 211 6.28 7.26 11.80
C CYS A 211 5.93 5.91 11.15
N TYR A 212 6.58 4.86 11.67
CA TYR A 212 6.14 3.48 11.50
C TYR A 212 5.38 3.02 12.75
N LEU A 213 4.09 2.76 12.59
CA LEU A 213 3.20 2.29 13.64
C LEU A 213 2.83 0.83 13.39
N LYS A 214 3.08 -0.03 14.37
CA LYS A 214 2.58 -1.41 14.40
C LYS A 214 1.65 -1.55 15.59
N ILE A 215 0.36 -1.69 15.30
CA ILE A 215 -0.73 -1.73 16.27
C ILE A 215 -1.31 -3.14 16.28
N THR A 216 -1.36 -3.75 17.45
CA THR A 216 -2.26 -4.88 17.69
C THR A 216 -3.43 -4.39 18.51
N TYR A 217 -4.64 -4.78 18.11
CA TYR A 217 -5.86 -4.37 18.80
C TYR A 217 -6.91 -5.47 18.68
N PRO A 218 -7.80 -5.66 19.66
CA PRO A 218 -8.92 -6.58 19.52
C PRO A 218 -9.96 -6.01 18.57
N ASP A 219 -11.04 -6.75 18.34
CA ASP A 219 -12.14 -6.29 17.48
C ASP A 219 -12.69 -4.93 17.94
N LEU A 220 -13.03 -4.10 16.96
CA LEU A 220 -13.35 -2.69 17.13
C LEU A 220 -14.82 -2.43 16.86
N ASN A 221 -15.42 -1.56 17.66
CA ASN A 221 -16.69 -0.95 17.32
C ASN A 221 -16.50 0.15 16.26
N SER A 222 -15.43 0.95 16.37
CA SER A 222 -15.13 1.99 15.39
C SER A 222 -13.63 2.09 15.11
N LEU A 223 -13.27 2.19 13.84
CA LEU A 223 -11.92 2.54 13.39
C LEU A 223 -12.02 3.72 12.43
N GLU A 224 -11.34 4.80 12.75
CA GLU A 224 -11.21 5.99 11.89
C GLU A 224 -9.73 6.20 11.56
N ILE A 225 -9.43 6.34 10.28
CA ILE A 225 -8.06 6.59 9.82
C ILE A 225 -8.09 7.77 8.84
N SER A 226 -7.32 8.80 9.14
CA SER A 226 -7.04 9.92 8.24
C SER A 226 -5.58 9.87 7.83
N LEU A 227 -5.32 9.84 6.52
CA LEU A 227 -4.00 9.70 5.94
C LEU A 227 -3.72 10.88 5.01
N ASP A 228 -2.69 11.68 5.32
CA ASP A 228 -2.12 12.68 4.41
C ASP A 228 -0.77 12.15 3.92
N GLY A 229 -0.79 11.39 2.82
CA GLY A 229 0.37 10.62 2.37
C GLY A 229 0.72 9.41 3.26
N GLY A 230 1.38 8.40 2.69
CA GLY A 230 1.86 7.22 3.43
C GLY A 230 1.13 5.92 3.09
N THR A 231 1.19 4.94 4.01
CA THR A 231 0.62 3.61 3.81
C THR A 231 -0.18 3.13 5.03
N VAL A 232 -1.36 2.59 4.78
CA VAL A 232 -2.21 1.93 5.78
C VAL A 232 -2.41 0.48 5.38
N ASP A 233 -2.25 -0.42 6.34
CA ASP A 233 -2.54 -1.84 6.19
C ASP A 233 -3.33 -2.32 7.42
N VAL A 234 -4.60 -2.68 7.21
CA VAL A 234 -5.50 -3.17 8.28
C VAL A 234 -5.92 -4.58 7.92
N SER A 235 -5.63 -5.57 8.76
CA SER A 235 -6.04 -6.96 8.50
C SER A 235 -6.51 -7.69 9.75
N ASP A 236 -7.30 -8.74 9.52
CA ASP A 236 -7.73 -9.74 10.50
C ASP A 236 -8.62 -9.19 11.62
N LEU A 237 -9.20 -8.00 11.43
CA LEU A 237 -10.07 -7.34 12.39
C LEU A 237 -11.54 -7.45 12.00
N LYS A 238 -12.40 -7.61 13.02
CA LYS A 238 -13.82 -7.32 12.90
C LYS A 238 -14.07 -5.88 13.36
N ILE A 239 -14.73 -5.10 12.51
CA ILE A 239 -14.95 -3.67 12.72
C ILE A 239 -16.40 -3.32 12.39
N ASN A 240 -17.17 -2.82 13.36
CA ASN A 240 -18.57 -2.46 13.09
C ASN A 240 -18.66 -1.25 12.16
N ASN A 241 -17.92 -0.18 12.48
CA ASN A 241 -17.87 1.06 11.69
C ASN A 241 -16.42 1.37 11.30
N LEU A 242 -16.13 1.37 10.00
CA LEU A 242 -14.83 1.72 9.44
C LEU A 242 -14.96 3.02 8.66
N SER A 243 -14.13 4.01 8.98
CA SER A 243 -13.98 5.24 8.20
C SER A 243 -12.51 5.42 7.83
N ILE A 244 -12.21 5.53 6.54
CA ILE A 244 -10.86 5.83 6.08
C ILE A 244 -10.93 7.00 5.10
N GLU A 245 -10.19 8.06 5.40
CA GLU A 245 -10.02 9.24 4.57
C GLU A 245 -8.55 9.36 4.17
N VAL A 246 -8.29 9.54 2.88
CA VAL A 246 -6.94 9.53 2.32
C VAL A 246 -6.76 10.73 1.39
N ASP A 247 -5.76 11.56 1.66
CA ASP A 247 -5.23 12.58 0.74
C ASP A 247 -3.84 12.15 0.27
N GLY A 248 -3.80 11.42 -0.84
CA GLY A 248 -2.60 10.73 -1.29
C GLY A 248 -2.17 9.57 -0.38
N GLY A 249 -1.77 8.43 -0.96
CA GLY A 249 -1.27 7.30 -0.18
C GLY A 249 -1.71 5.95 -0.73
N VAL A 250 -1.39 4.89 0.03
CA VAL A 250 -1.76 3.51 -0.30
C VAL A 250 -2.45 2.87 0.88
N VAL A 251 -3.65 2.34 0.66
CA VAL A 251 -4.43 1.64 1.68
C VAL A 251 -4.73 0.22 1.23
N ASP A 252 -4.46 -0.76 2.09
CA ASP A 252 -4.90 -2.13 1.96
C ASP A 252 -5.72 -2.56 3.19
N ILE A 253 -6.93 -3.08 2.96
CA ILE A 253 -7.91 -3.36 4.01
C ILE A 253 -8.41 -4.79 3.88
N ASN A 254 -8.24 -5.62 4.90
CA ASN A 254 -8.72 -7.01 4.94
C ASN A 254 -9.50 -7.24 6.23
N VAL A 255 -10.78 -6.85 6.24
CA VAL A 255 -11.60 -6.78 7.46
C VAL A 255 -12.96 -7.44 7.30
N VAL A 256 -13.56 -7.78 8.45
CA VAL A 256 -14.97 -8.15 8.54
C VAL A 256 -15.75 -6.94 9.05
N SER A 257 -16.83 -6.55 8.39
CA SER A 257 -17.67 -5.43 8.82
C SER A 257 -19.14 -5.78 8.97
N GLU A 258 -19.76 -5.22 10.02
CA GLU A 258 -21.16 -5.47 10.37
C GLU A 258 -22.11 -4.35 9.96
N ASN A 259 -21.66 -3.10 9.96
CA ASN A 259 -22.56 -1.95 9.86
C ASN A 259 -22.15 -0.96 8.78
N GLU A 260 -21.04 -0.24 8.94
CA GLU A 260 -20.71 0.85 8.02
C GLU A 260 -19.24 0.82 7.61
N VAL A 261 -19.00 1.00 6.32
CA VAL A 261 -17.68 1.22 5.75
C VAL A 261 -17.73 2.48 4.88
N ARG A 262 -17.02 3.52 5.29
CA ARG A 262 -16.82 4.77 4.54
C ARG A 262 -15.38 4.87 4.11
N LEU A 263 -15.18 5.00 2.81
CA LEU A 263 -13.88 5.08 2.18
C LEU A 263 -13.86 6.34 1.33
N SER A 264 -12.94 7.26 1.63
CA SER A 264 -12.74 8.50 0.88
C SER A 264 -11.29 8.59 0.42
N LEU A 265 -11.08 8.83 -0.87
CA LEU A 265 -9.77 8.87 -1.51
C LEU A 265 -9.66 10.12 -2.39
N ASN A 266 -8.79 11.05 -2.00
CA ASN A 266 -8.37 12.20 -2.79
C ASN A 266 -6.96 11.91 -3.33
N GLY A 267 -6.86 11.25 -4.48
CA GLY A 267 -5.60 10.75 -5.02
C GLY A 267 -5.02 9.54 -4.28
N GLY A 268 -4.09 8.82 -4.92
CA GLY A 268 -3.48 7.60 -4.37
C GLY A 268 -4.20 6.30 -4.78
N LYS A 269 -4.06 5.26 -3.96
CA LYS A 269 -4.62 3.94 -4.20
C LYS A 269 -5.23 3.33 -2.93
N MET A 270 -6.41 2.76 -3.07
CA MET A 270 -7.06 1.96 -2.03
C MET A 270 -7.43 0.58 -2.58
N GLY A 271 -7.30 -0.45 -1.76
CA GLY A 271 -7.78 -1.78 -2.10
C GLY A 271 -7.93 -2.70 -0.91
N GLY A 272 -8.26 -3.96 -1.21
CA GLY A 272 -8.35 -5.04 -0.25
C GLY A 272 -9.71 -5.73 -0.25
N LYS A 273 -9.99 -6.49 0.81
CA LYS A 273 -11.17 -7.32 0.97
C LYS A 273 -12.02 -6.90 2.18
N ILE A 274 -13.33 -6.71 1.95
CA ILE A 274 -14.31 -6.53 3.03
C ILE A 274 -15.28 -7.71 3.04
N VAL A 275 -15.44 -8.36 4.18
CA VAL A 275 -16.44 -9.43 4.37
C VAL A 275 -17.63 -8.87 5.15
N PHE A 276 -18.82 -8.97 4.57
CA PHE A 276 -20.06 -8.58 5.23
C PHE A 276 -20.76 -9.77 5.88
N ILE A 277 -21.35 -9.56 7.06
CA ILE A 277 -22.01 -10.61 7.84
C ILE A 277 -23.48 -10.76 7.41
N PRO A 278 -24.04 -11.99 7.33
CA PRO A 278 -25.47 -12.21 7.05
C PRO A 278 -26.42 -11.55 8.06
N ASN A 279 -27.67 -11.31 7.65
CA ASN A 279 -28.76 -10.77 8.49
C ASN A 279 -28.50 -9.36 9.08
N THR A 280 -27.53 -8.62 8.55
CA THR A 280 -27.31 -7.21 8.89
C THR A 280 -27.74 -6.28 7.75
N ASN A 281 -27.68 -4.96 7.96
CA ASN A 281 -28.03 -3.96 6.94
C ASN A 281 -26.86 -3.02 6.67
N PRO A 282 -25.73 -3.53 6.14
CA PRO A 282 -24.52 -2.74 6.05
C PRO A 282 -24.58 -1.67 4.94
N ASN A 283 -23.80 -0.62 5.12
CA ASN A 283 -23.61 0.45 4.14
C ASN A 283 -22.13 0.57 3.77
N LEU A 284 -21.83 0.44 2.48
CA LEU A 284 -20.52 0.69 1.90
C LEU A 284 -20.60 1.98 1.08
N SER A 285 -19.92 3.04 1.55
CA SER A 285 -19.77 4.30 0.83
C SER A 285 -18.33 4.45 0.37
N ILE A 286 -18.13 4.64 -0.93
CA ILE A 286 -16.81 4.86 -1.54
C ILE A 286 -16.85 6.17 -2.31
N GLN A 287 -15.96 7.10 -1.97
CA GLN A 287 -15.80 8.39 -2.63
C GLN A 287 -14.37 8.49 -3.15
N VAL A 288 -14.21 8.80 -4.45
CA VAL A 288 -12.91 8.96 -5.09
C VAL A 288 -12.88 10.30 -5.84
N ASP A 289 -11.97 11.19 -5.47
CA ASP A 289 -11.62 12.42 -6.18
C ASP A 289 -10.18 12.27 -6.69
N GLY A 290 -10.01 11.67 -7.87
CA GLY A 290 -8.71 11.22 -8.36
C GLY A 290 -8.17 9.99 -7.61
N GLY A 291 -7.33 9.18 -8.29
CA GLY A 291 -6.79 7.94 -7.74
C GLY A 291 -7.59 6.69 -8.12
N ILE A 292 -7.29 5.58 -7.44
CA ILE A 292 -7.81 4.24 -7.78
C ILE A 292 -8.26 3.50 -6.52
N SER A 293 -9.52 3.11 -6.46
CA SER A 293 -10.07 2.18 -5.47
C SER A 293 -10.40 0.84 -6.13
N ASN A 294 -9.74 -0.24 -5.72
CA ASN A 294 -10.04 -1.60 -6.17
C ASN A 294 -10.32 -2.52 -4.98
N MET A 295 -11.61 -2.72 -4.69
CA MET A 295 -12.08 -3.49 -3.55
C MET A 295 -12.66 -4.82 -4.00
N SER A 296 -12.39 -5.86 -3.24
CA SER A 296 -13.16 -7.09 -3.25
C SER A 296 -14.11 -7.11 -2.06
N ILE A 297 -15.35 -7.54 -2.27
CA ILE A 297 -16.31 -7.73 -1.20
C ILE A 297 -16.82 -9.16 -1.20
N THR A 298 -16.95 -9.74 -0.02
CA THR A 298 -17.61 -11.03 0.16
C THR A 298 -18.97 -10.79 0.78
N ILE A 299 -20.01 -11.20 0.04
CA ILE A 299 -21.41 -10.98 0.41
C ILE A 299 -22.12 -12.34 0.47
N PRO A 300 -22.99 -12.59 1.48
CA PRO A 300 -23.84 -13.77 1.51
C PRO A 300 -24.77 -13.87 0.29
N GLU A 301 -24.96 -15.08 -0.26
CA GLU A 301 -25.79 -15.33 -1.46
C GLU A 301 -27.25 -14.90 -1.30
N ASP A 302 -27.75 -14.85 -0.08
CA ASP A 302 -29.14 -14.53 0.25
C ASP A 302 -29.33 -13.08 0.74
N MET A 303 -28.30 -12.23 0.68
CA MET A 303 -28.39 -10.81 1.02
C MET A 303 -28.88 -9.97 -0.17
N THR A 304 -29.74 -8.98 0.09
CA THR A 304 -30.10 -7.99 -0.94
C THR A 304 -28.92 -7.05 -1.17
N VAL A 305 -28.55 -6.81 -2.43
CA VAL A 305 -27.51 -5.85 -2.81
C VAL A 305 -28.16 -4.73 -3.61
N ILE A 306 -27.99 -3.50 -3.13
CA ILE A 306 -28.45 -2.28 -3.80
C ILE A 306 -27.22 -1.44 -4.12
N THR A 307 -26.98 -1.22 -5.41
CA THR A 307 -25.84 -0.43 -5.88
C THR A 307 -26.31 0.89 -6.48
N ASN A 308 -25.65 1.99 -6.10
CA ASN A 308 -25.87 3.31 -6.67
C ASN A 308 -24.53 3.99 -6.95
N SER A 309 -24.44 4.71 -8.05
CA SER A 309 -23.23 5.44 -8.40
C SER A 309 -23.53 6.87 -8.87
N ASN A 310 -22.65 7.79 -8.49
CA ASN A 310 -22.61 9.15 -9.01
C ASN A 310 -21.25 9.36 -9.70
N ILE A 311 -21.26 9.72 -10.98
CA ILE A 311 -20.05 9.75 -11.82
C ILE A 311 -19.89 11.15 -12.40
N ASN A 312 -18.90 11.89 -11.91
CA ASN A 312 -18.47 13.17 -12.46
C ASN A 312 -17.08 13.06 -13.12
N GLY A 313 -16.96 12.18 -14.12
CA GLY A 313 -15.67 11.81 -14.71
C GLY A 313 -15.02 10.65 -13.96
N GLY A 314 -14.19 9.85 -14.65
CA GLY A 314 -13.66 8.58 -14.13
C GLY A 314 -14.50 7.36 -14.52
N VAL A 315 -14.26 6.24 -13.84
CA VAL A 315 -14.91 4.94 -14.12
C VAL A 315 -15.40 4.30 -12.81
N VAL A 316 -16.60 3.72 -12.84
CA VAL A 316 -17.15 2.96 -11.71
C VAL A 316 -17.65 1.60 -12.20
N THR A 317 -17.17 0.55 -11.56
CA THR A 317 -17.65 -0.82 -11.71
C THR A 317 -18.13 -1.33 -10.37
N LEU A 318 -19.42 -1.63 -10.26
CA LEU A 318 -20.05 -2.18 -9.04
C LEU A 318 -20.69 -3.54 -9.31
N PRO A 319 -20.91 -4.36 -8.28
CA PRO A 319 -21.69 -5.57 -8.38
C PRO A 319 -23.11 -5.30 -8.87
N LYS A 320 -23.71 -6.32 -9.48
CA LYS A 320 -25.10 -6.23 -9.93
C LYS A 320 -26.02 -6.20 -8.71
N SER A 321 -26.99 -5.29 -8.74
CA SER A 321 -28.06 -5.31 -7.74
C SER A 321 -28.83 -6.63 -7.81
N ARG A 322 -29.18 -7.19 -6.64
CA ARG A 322 -29.92 -8.45 -6.50
C ARG A 322 -30.80 -8.44 -5.26
N ILE A 323 -31.90 -9.17 -5.32
CA ILE A 323 -32.83 -9.31 -4.18
C ILE A 323 -32.49 -10.57 -3.42
N GLY A 324 -32.34 -10.43 -2.11
CA GLY A 324 -32.15 -11.52 -1.16
C GLY A 324 -33.28 -11.57 -0.13
N LYS A 325 -33.15 -12.47 0.84
CA LYS A 325 -34.09 -12.66 1.95
C LYS A 325 -33.54 -12.20 3.30
N ASN A 326 -32.21 -12.12 3.44
CA ASN A 326 -31.54 -12.02 4.73
C ASN A 326 -30.58 -10.82 4.78
N GLY A 327 -31.15 -9.63 4.97
CA GLY A 327 -30.41 -8.38 5.10
C GLY A 327 -30.28 -7.59 3.80
N VAL A 328 -29.75 -6.37 3.91
CA VAL A 328 -29.59 -5.43 2.79
C VAL A 328 -28.23 -4.73 2.86
N LEU A 329 -27.35 -5.02 1.91
CA LEU A 329 -26.14 -4.25 1.67
C LEU A 329 -26.43 -3.12 0.67
N LYS A 330 -26.17 -1.89 1.10
CA LYS A 330 -26.19 -0.71 0.23
C LYS A 330 -24.75 -0.35 -0.16
N ILE A 331 -24.50 -0.19 -1.45
CA ILE A 331 -23.21 0.24 -1.99
C ILE A 331 -23.43 1.56 -2.72
N ILE A 332 -22.80 2.63 -2.22
CA ILE A 332 -22.88 3.97 -2.79
C ILE A 332 -21.47 4.37 -3.23
N ALA A 333 -21.28 4.55 -4.53
CA ALA A 333 -20.00 5.00 -5.09
C ALA A 333 -20.13 6.41 -5.69
N SER A 334 -19.19 7.29 -5.37
CA SER A 334 -19.10 8.62 -5.99
C SER A 334 -17.69 8.80 -6.55
N VAL A 335 -17.57 9.16 -7.83
CA VAL A 335 -16.27 9.43 -8.46
C VAL A 335 -16.25 10.80 -9.11
N ASN A 336 -15.18 11.55 -8.87
CA ASN A 336 -14.87 12.83 -9.50
C ASN A 336 -13.47 12.74 -10.10
N GLY A 337 -13.34 12.04 -11.24
CA GLY A 337 -12.03 11.60 -11.74
C GLY A 337 -11.47 10.43 -10.93
N GLY A 338 -10.72 9.54 -11.60
CA GLY A 338 -10.23 8.30 -10.99
C GLY A 338 -11.08 7.07 -11.31
N VAL A 339 -10.87 5.99 -10.55
CA VAL A 339 -11.48 4.67 -10.80
C VAL A 339 -11.96 4.04 -9.51
N ILE A 340 -13.20 3.55 -9.50
CA ILE A 340 -13.75 2.67 -8.47
C ILE A 340 -14.07 1.32 -9.12
N THR A 341 -13.50 0.25 -8.60
CA THR A 341 -13.89 -1.13 -8.92
C THR A 341 -14.24 -1.84 -7.62
N VAL A 342 -15.43 -2.43 -7.58
CA VAL A 342 -15.88 -3.29 -6.50
C VAL A 342 -16.27 -4.65 -7.09
N ASN A 343 -15.48 -5.67 -6.78
CA ASN A 343 -15.70 -7.04 -7.23
C ASN A 343 -16.39 -7.84 -6.13
N GLU A 344 -17.45 -8.57 -6.48
CA GLU A 344 -18.14 -9.48 -5.56
C GLU A 344 -17.54 -10.88 -5.66
N ASP A 345 -17.02 -11.38 -4.54
CA ASP A 345 -16.69 -12.79 -4.33
C ASP A 345 -17.90 -13.45 -3.65
N ILE A 346 -18.60 -14.33 -4.36
CA ILE A 346 -19.74 -15.05 -3.81
C ILE A 346 -19.24 -16.12 -2.82
N HIS A 347 -19.68 -16.06 -1.57
CA HIS A 347 -19.36 -17.08 -0.57
C HIS A 347 -20.24 -18.32 -0.79
N ASP A 348 -19.71 -19.30 -1.50
CA ASP A 348 -20.39 -20.57 -1.75
C ASP A 348 -20.26 -21.47 -0.50
N GLU A 349 -21.28 -21.52 0.36
CA GLU A 349 -21.31 -22.34 1.59
C GLU A 349 -21.17 -23.86 1.32
N LYS A 350 -21.16 -24.30 0.06
CA LYS A 350 -21.13 -25.72 -0.33
C LYS A 350 -19.74 -26.37 -0.40
N LYS A 351 -18.65 -25.66 -0.09
CA LYS A 351 -17.28 -26.22 -0.09
C LYS A 351 -16.73 -26.63 1.27
N ILE A 352 -17.58 -26.78 2.28
CA ILE A 352 -17.21 -27.40 3.57
C ILE A 352 -18.29 -28.43 3.93
N LYS A 353 -18.17 -29.63 3.34
CA LYS A 353 -18.71 -30.86 3.92
C LYS A 353 -17.69 -31.97 3.74
#